data_AF-A0A5C3NEC4-F1
#
_entry.id   AF-A0A5C3NEC4-F1
#
_cell.length_a   1.000
_cell.length_b   1.000
_cell.length_c   1.000
_cell.angle_alpha   90.00
_cell.angle_beta   90.00
_cell.angle_gamma   90.00
#
_symmetry.space_group_name_H-M   'P 1'
#
loop_
_entity.id
_entity.type
_entity.pdbx_description
1 polymer ?
#
loop_
_entity_poly.entity_id
_entity_poly.type
_entity_poly.pdbx_seq_one_letter_code
_entity_poly.pdbx_strand_id
1 'polypeptide(L)'
;MGAGQSKSDSDEHVFHAETPIQFSNEVVNHLSDTSASPDTPPERQSTLDAHIRQRIQAELAHLREEESHVREEIERALEKENLDRERDMAGDESGQVKSTTALLGDVDELRKQVERFHSKKEEEDFVGARTRGEAVVQCFRNNPSTPLDCWKQVTEFKASVAHVEEVSISVPSHVTRHSCYIMLSYALTDNYAYSTALHRITTVIIHQ
;
A
#
# COMPACT_ATOMS: atom_id res chain seq x y z
N MET A 1 45.47 -35.48 -49.82
CA MET A 1 46.21 -34.36 -49.20
C MET A 1 45.50 -34.06 -47.89
N GLY A 2 46.03 -34.09 -46.68
CA GLY A 2 47.32 -34.42 -46.07
C GLY A 2 47.11 -34.14 -44.58
N ALA A 3 47.10 -35.17 -43.75
CA ALA A 3 46.84 -35.07 -42.30
C ALA A 3 48.15 -34.78 -41.57
N GLY A 4 48.26 -33.62 -40.92
CA GLY A 4 49.36 -33.29 -40.01
C GLY A 4 48.90 -33.44 -38.57
N GLN A 5 49.42 -34.45 -37.89
CA GLN A 5 49.30 -34.66 -36.45
C GLN A 5 50.10 -33.59 -35.70
N SER A 6 49.49 -32.89 -34.74
CA SER A 6 50.20 -32.17 -33.68
C SER A 6 50.18 -33.03 -32.42
N LYS A 7 51.26 -33.79 -32.20
CA LYS A 7 51.58 -34.32 -30.87
C LYS A 7 52.01 -33.12 -30.02
N SER A 8 51.30 -32.82 -28.93
CA SER A 8 51.82 -31.94 -27.90
C SER A 8 52.84 -32.74 -27.10
N ASP A 9 54.11 -32.45 -27.36
CA ASP A 9 55.25 -32.86 -26.58
C ASP A 9 54.97 -32.60 -25.09
N SER A 10 54.99 -33.65 -24.29
CA SER A 10 54.96 -33.54 -22.83
C SER A 10 56.39 -33.23 -22.38
N ASP A 11 56.83 -31.99 -22.61
CA ASP A 11 58.06 -31.47 -22.02
C ASP A 11 57.82 -31.20 -20.53
N GLU A 12 58.04 -32.23 -19.71
CA GLU A 12 58.19 -32.08 -18.27
C GLU A 12 59.54 -31.38 -18.02
N HIS A 13 59.52 -30.04 -17.95
CA HIS A 13 60.69 -29.25 -17.57
C HIS A 13 61.03 -29.44 -16.09
N VAL A 14 61.83 -30.47 -15.80
CA VAL A 14 62.47 -30.66 -14.49
C VAL A 14 63.69 -29.75 -14.42
N PHE A 15 63.55 -28.60 -13.76
CA PHE A 15 64.66 -27.69 -13.50
C PHE A 15 65.56 -28.26 -12.39
N HIS A 16 66.73 -28.77 -12.77
CA HIS A 16 67.79 -29.08 -11.82
C HIS A 16 68.58 -27.78 -11.52
N ALA A 17 68.62 -27.36 -10.26
CA ALA A 17 69.42 -26.21 -9.86
C ALA A 17 70.92 -26.54 -10.00
N GLU A 18 71.59 -25.99 -11.02
CA GLU A 18 73.01 -26.22 -11.31
C GLU A 18 73.98 -25.59 -10.27
N THR A 19 73.47 -24.82 -9.31
CA THR A 19 74.27 -24.23 -8.23
C THR A 19 73.75 -24.68 -6.87
N PRO A 20 74.61 -25.23 -5.97
CA PRO A 20 74.19 -25.54 -4.62
C PRO A 20 73.83 -24.24 -3.90
N ILE A 21 72.54 -24.00 -3.68
CA ILE A 21 72.06 -22.88 -2.88
C ILE A 21 72.39 -23.21 -1.42
N GLN A 22 73.59 -22.84 -0.98
CA GLN A 22 73.98 -22.93 0.42
C GLN A 22 73.37 -21.74 1.16
N PHE A 23 72.29 -21.99 1.89
CA PHE A 23 71.76 -21.02 2.83
C PHE A 23 72.72 -20.91 4.03
N SER A 24 72.88 -19.69 4.57
CA SER A 24 73.61 -19.54 5.83
C SER A 24 72.88 -20.33 6.93
N ASN A 25 73.64 -20.97 7.82
CA ASN A 25 73.07 -21.71 8.96
C ASN A 25 72.10 -20.84 9.78
N GLU A 26 72.30 -19.52 9.80
CA GLU A 26 71.41 -18.55 10.44
C GLU A 26 70.02 -18.51 9.80
N VAL A 27 69.92 -18.49 8.46
CA VAL A 27 68.62 -18.50 7.75
C VAL A 27 67.94 -19.86 7.90
N VAL A 28 68.71 -20.94 7.85
CA VAL A 28 68.19 -22.30 8.08
C VAL A 28 67.63 -22.41 9.49
N ASN A 29 68.36 -21.94 10.50
CA ASN A 29 67.92 -21.91 11.90
C ASN A 29 66.67 -21.06 12.09
N HIS A 30 66.63 -19.86 11.50
CA HIS A 30 65.45 -18.99 11.55
C HIS A 30 64.23 -19.66 10.91
N LEU A 31 64.36 -20.31 9.75
CA LEU A 31 63.27 -21.03 9.11
C LEU A 31 62.83 -22.25 9.92
N SER A 32 63.75 -23.00 10.53
CA SER A 32 63.40 -24.11 11.42
C SER A 32 62.69 -23.65 12.69
N ASP A 33 63.14 -22.55 13.30
CA ASP A 33 62.50 -21.95 14.48
C ASP A 33 61.11 -21.40 14.15
N THR A 34 60.97 -20.77 12.98
CA THR A 34 59.67 -20.29 12.48
C THR A 34 58.73 -21.44 12.11
N SER A 35 59.27 -22.59 11.66
CA SER A 35 58.47 -23.79 11.33
C SER A 35 57.98 -24.56 12.56
N ALA A 36 58.72 -24.44 13.68
CA ALA A 36 58.36 -25.06 14.95
C ALA A 36 57.34 -24.23 15.74
N SER A 37 57.24 -22.92 15.45
CA SER A 37 56.23 -22.04 16.05
C SER A 37 54.92 -22.09 15.25
N PRO A 38 53.75 -22.35 15.88
CA PRO A 38 52.46 -22.37 15.19
C PRO A 38 51.95 -20.98 14.80
N ASP A 39 52.54 -19.90 15.32
CA ASP A 39 52.10 -18.52 15.09
C ASP A 39 52.85 -17.84 13.93
N THR A 40 52.08 -17.18 13.07
CA THR A 40 52.61 -16.32 12.01
C THR A 40 53.24 -15.06 12.62
N PRO A 41 54.48 -14.71 12.26
CA PRO A 41 55.09 -13.48 12.76
C PRO A 41 54.28 -12.25 12.31
N PRO A 42 54.20 -11.19 13.14
CA PRO A 42 53.26 -10.08 12.95
C PRO A 42 53.43 -9.35 11.60
N GLU A 43 54.66 -9.31 11.09
CA GLU A 43 54.95 -8.70 9.78
C GLU A 43 54.33 -9.51 8.62
N ARG A 44 54.40 -10.84 8.68
CA ARG A 44 53.72 -11.73 7.71
C ARG A 44 52.20 -11.69 7.86
N GLN A 45 51.69 -11.54 9.09
CA GLN A 45 50.25 -11.39 9.29
C GLN A 45 49.72 -10.10 8.64
N SER A 46 50.44 -8.99 8.75
CA SER A 46 50.02 -7.71 8.14
C SER A 46 49.95 -7.77 6.61
N THR A 47 50.90 -8.46 5.98
CA THR A 47 50.95 -8.64 4.52
C THR A 47 49.83 -9.58 4.03
N LEU A 48 49.56 -10.65 4.78
CA LEU A 48 48.43 -11.55 4.51
C LEU A 48 47.10 -10.81 4.64
N ASP A 49 46.89 -10.06 5.72
CA ASP A 49 45.66 -9.28 5.94
C ASP A 49 45.45 -8.24 4.83
N ALA A 50 46.52 -7.57 4.38
CA ALA A 50 46.45 -6.62 3.28
C ALA A 50 46.03 -7.30 1.97
N HIS A 51 46.62 -8.45 1.65
CA HIS A 51 46.27 -9.24 0.47
C HIS A 51 44.82 -9.77 0.54
N ILE A 52 44.39 -10.24 1.71
CA ILE A 52 43.01 -10.69 1.94
C ILE A 52 42.04 -9.54 1.72
N ARG A 53 42.30 -8.36 2.30
CA ARG A 53 41.46 -7.16 2.10
C ARG A 53 41.40 -6.76 0.63
N GLN A 54 42.53 -6.78 -0.07
CA GLN A 54 42.58 -6.46 -1.49
C GLN A 54 41.71 -7.44 -2.31
N ARG A 55 41.82 -8.74 -2.04
CA ARG A 55 40.99 -9.75 -2.72
C ARG A 55 39.51 -9.55 -2.42
N ILE A 56 39.15 -9.34 -1.15
CA ILE A 56 37.76 -9.06 -0.77
C ILE A 56 37.24 -7.82 -1.49
N GLN A 57 38.03 -6.75 -1.59
CA GLN A 57 37.63 -5.54 -2.30
C GLN A 57 37.43 -5.78 -3.80
N ALA A 58 38.31 -6.56 -4.44
CA ALA A 58 38.18 -6.91 -5.84
C ALA A 58 36.90 -7.75 -6.09
N GLU A 59 36.64 -8.75 -5.25
CA GLU A 59 35.43 -9.59 -5.36
C GLU A 59 34.16 -8.78 -5.08
N LEU A 60 34.18 -7.87 -4.11
CA LEU A 60 33.04 -6.97 -3.84
C LEU A 60 32.77 -6.01 -5.00
N ALA A 61 33.82 -5.52 -5.68
CA ALA A 61 33.66 -4.68 -6.86
C ALA A 61 33.03 -5.48 -8.01
N HIS A 62 33.51 -6.70 -8.24
CA HIS A 62 32.97 -7.62 -9.25
C HIS A 62 31.49 -7.93 -9.01
N LEU A 63 31.12 -8.31 -7.78
CA LEU A 63 29.72 -8.61 -7.43
C LEU A 63 28.78 -7.41 -7.63
N ARG A 64 29.24 -6.19 -7.35
CA ARG A 64 28.43 -4.97 -7.58
C ARG A 64 28.18 -4.72 -9.06
N GLU A 65 29.17 -5.02 -9.90
CA GLU A 65 29.02 -4.89 -11.35
C GLU A 65 28.04 -5.94 -11.89
N GLU A 66 28.15 -7.19 -11.46
CA GLU A 66 27.17 -8.24 -11.78
C GLU A 66 25.75 -7.90 -11.28
N GLU A 67 25.60 -7.40 -10.06
CA GLU A 67 24.30 -6.95 -9.54
C GLU A 67 23.71 -5.82 -10.40
N SER A 68 24.54 -4.86 -10.84
CA SER A 68 24.10 -3.77 -11.71
C SER A 68 23.65 -4.28 -13.09
N HIS A 69 24.38 -5.24 -13.65
CA HIS A 69 24.04 -5.87 -14.92
C HIS A 69 22.73 -6.64 -14.83
N VAL A 70 22.56 -7.46 -13.79
CA VAL A 70 21.32 -8.23 -13.56
C VAL A 70 20.13 -7.28 -13.37
N ARG A 71 20.30 -6.16 -12.66
CA ARG A 71 19.25 -5.15 -12.53
C ARG A 71 18.85 -4.55 -13.88
N GLU A 72 19.83 -4.20 -14.72
CA GLU A 72 19.55 -3.67 -16.06
C GLU A 72 18.83 -4.72 -16.94
N GLU A 73 19.22 -5.99 -16.86
CA GLU A 73 18.53 -7.07 -17.57
C GLU A 73 17.09 -7.25 -17.10
N ILE A 74 16.83 -7.18 -15.78
CA ILE A 74 15.49 -7.25 -15.22
C ILE A 74 14.64 -6.07 -15.70
N GLU A 75 15.18 -4.85 -15.64
CA GLU A 75 14.48 -3.64 -16.10
C GLU A 75 14.14 -3.75 -17.59
N ARG A 76 15.08 -4.20 -18.42
CA ARG A 76 14.86 -4.42 -19.86
C ARG A 76 13.83 -5.52 -20.12
N ALA A 77 13.84 -6.59 -19.32
CA ALA A 77 12.86 -7.67 -19.42
C ALA A 77 11.45 -7.18 -19.03
N LEU A 78 11.32 -6.38 -17.98
CA LEU A 78 10.06 -5.78 -17.55
C LEU A 78 9.52 -4.76 -18.57
N GLU A 79 10.38 -3.93 -19.16
CA GLU A 79 9.99 -3.01 -20.22
C GLU A 79 9.46 -3.79 -21.43
N LYS A 80 10.17 -4.85 -21.84
CA LYS A 80 9.72 -5.72 -22.93
C LYS A 80 8.40 -6.41 -22.60
N GLU A 81 8.24 -6.96 -21.40
CA GLU A 81 6.99 -7.59 -20.96
C GLU A 81 5.84 -6.58 -20.95
N ASN A 82 6.07 -5.36 -20.47
CA ASN A 82 5.05 -4.31 -20.51
C ASN A 82 4.64 -3.96 -21.94
N LEU A 83 5.61 -3.83 -22.86
CA LEU A 83 5.32 -3.57 -24.28
C LEU A 83 4.60 -4.74 -24.95
N ASP A 84 5.01 -5.98 -24.67
CA ASP A 84 4.36 -7.19 -25.20
C ASP A 84 2.94 -7.32 -24.63
N ARG A 85 2.74 -7.03 -23.34
CA ARG A 85 1.42 -7.00 -22.69
C ARG A 85 0.55 -5.87 -23.24
N GLU A 86 1.09 -4.68 -23.50
CA GLU A 86 0.36 -3.60 -24.16
C GLU A 86 -0.06 -4.00 -25.59
N ARG A 87 0.80 -4.70 -26.32
CA ARG A 87 0.50 -5.23 -27.67
C ARG A 87 -0.56 -6.32 -27.66
N ASP A 88 -0.47 -7.27 -26.74
CA ASP A 88 -1.47 -8.33 -26.57
C ASP A 88 -2.82 -7.74 -26.16
N MET A 89 -2.80 -6.77 -25.23
CA MET A 89 -4.02 -6.06 -24.83
C MET A 89 -4.63 -5.24 -25.98
N ALA A 90 -3.81 -4.75 -26.93
CA ALA A 90 -4.27 -4.03 -28.12
C ALA A 90 -4.65 -4.95 -29.30
N GLY A 91 -4.38 -6.26 -29.22
CA GLY A 91 -4.46 -7.20 -30.34
C GLY A 91 -5.70 -8.11 -30.40
N ASP A 92 -6.59 -8.07 -29.41
CA ASP A 92 -7.81 -8.88 -29.41
C ASP A 92 -9.01 -8.11 -29.98
N GLU A 93 -9.60 -8.62 -31.07
CA GLU A 93 -10.65 -7.99 -31.90
C GLU A 93 -12.02 -7.83 -31.21
N SER A 94 -12.08 -7.90 -29.88
CA SER A 94 -13.24 -7.51 -29.07
C SER A 94 -12.89 -6.94 -27.70
N GLY A 95 -11.61 -6.62 -27.46
CA GLY A 95 -11.14 -5.99 -26.24
C GLY A 95 -11.13 -4.48 -26.41
N GLN A 96 -12.19 -3.80 -25.97
CA GLN A 96 -12.23 -2.34 -25.92
C GLN A 96 -11.15 -1.83 -24.94
N VAL A 97 -9.94 -1.62 -25.45
CA VAL A 97 -8.88 -0.86 -24.76
C VAL A 97 -9.34 0.58 -24.78
N LYS A 98 -10.12 0.95 -23.76
CA LYS A 98 -10.38 2.35 -23.47
C LYS A 98 -9.01 2.95 -23.19
N SER A 99 -8.51 3.72 -24.16
CA SER A 99 -7.38 4.64 -24.00
C SER A 99 -7.44 5.25 -22.60
N THR A 100 -6.29 5.49 -21.96
CA THR A 100 -6.21 6.08 -20.60
C THR A 100 -7.18 7.26 -20.41
N THR A 101 -7.47 8.02 -21.47
CA THR A 101 -8.48 9.09 -21.50
C THR A 101 -9.94 8.61 -21.38
N ALA A 102 -10.31 7.52 -22.04
CA ALA A 102 -11.61 6.88 -21.93
C ALA A 102 -11.80 6.16 -20.58
N LEU A 103 -10.74 5.60 -19.99
CA LEU A 103 -10.80 5.07 -18.62
C LEU A 103 -11.01 6.18 -17.58
N LEU A 104 -10.35 7.32 -17.74
CA LEU A 104 -10.58 8.48 -16.87
C LEU A 104 -12.03 8.99 -16.98
N GLY A 105 -12.57 9.05 -18.21
CA GLY A 105 -13.97 9.40 -18.45
C GLY A 105 -14.96 8.42 -17.79
N ASP A 106 -14.70 7.11 -17.89
CA ASP A 106 -15.50 6.09 -17.22
C ASP A 106 -15.45 6.21 -15.69
N VAL A 107 -14.27 6.44 -15.12
CA VAL A 107 -14.11 6.59 -13.67
C VAL A 107 -14.89 7.80 -13.16
N ASP A 108 -14.88 8.91 -13.90
CA ASP A 108 -15.63 10.10 -13.53
C ASP A 108 -17.15 9.91 -13.70
N GLU A 109 -17.60 9.15 -14.70
CA GLU A 109 -19.01 8.80 -14.83
C GLU A 109 -19.47 7.86 -13.71
N LEU A 110 -18.65 6.88 -13.33
CA LEU A 110 -18.94 5.99 -12.19
C LEU A 110 -19.01 6.77 -10.88
N ARG A 111 -18.10 7.72 -10.66
CA ARG A 111 -18.15 8.62 -9.48
C ARG A 111 -19.45 9.41 -9.44
N LYS A 112 -19.84 10.02 -10.55
CA LYS A 112 -21.11 10.78 -10.66
C LYS A 112 -22.32 9.89 -10.43
N GLN A 113 -22.29 8.67 -10.95
CA GLN A 113 -23.38 7.72 -10.75
C GLN A 113 -23.50 7.35 -9.27
N VAL A 114 -22.40 6.98 -8.61
CA VAL A 114 -22.35 6.67 -7.17
C VAL A 114 -22.85 7.85 -6.33
N GLU A 115 -22.37 9.06 -6.60
CA GLU A 115 -22.82 10.28 -5.90
C GLU A 115 -24.34 10.48 -6.05
N ARG A 116 -24.89 10.35 -7.27
CA ARG A 116 -26.33 10.45 -7.51
C ARG A 116 -27.14 9.39 -6.76
N PHE A 117 -26.63 8.17 -6.65
CA PHE A 117 -27.31 7.10 -5.90
C PHE A 117 -27.28 7.37 -4.40
N HIS A 118 -26.15 7.83 -3.86
CA HIS A 118 -26.05 8.20 -2.45
C HIS A 118 -26.94 9.38 -2.10
N SER A 119 -26.93 10.46 -2.89
CA SER A 119 -27.80 11.63 -2.64
C SER A 119 -29.29 11.28 -2.69
N LYS A 120 -29.71 10.44 -3.65
CA LYS A 120 -31.10 9.99 -3.73
C LYS A 120 -31.50 9.17 -2.51
N LYS A 121 -30.63 8.25 -2.09
CA LYS A 121 -30.87 7.41 -0.93
C LYS A 121 -30.93 8.24 0.36
N GLU A 122 -30.03 9.20 0.53
CA GLU A 122 -30.02 10.11 1.68
C GLU A 122 -31.31 10.94 1.76
N GLU A 123 -31.79 11.44 0.61
CA GLU A 123 -33.07 12.16 0.54
C GLU A 123 -34.26 11.25 0.91
N GLU A 124 -34.29 10.02 0.40
CA GLU A 124 -35.33 9.04 0.74
C GLU A 124 -35.33 8.68 2.23
N ASP A 125 -34.16 8.50 2.83
CA ASP A 125 -33.99 8.20 4.26
C ASP A 125 -34.43 9.38 5.15
N PHE A 126 -34.09 10.62 4.74
CA PHE A 126 -34.50 11.84 5.44
C PHE A 126 -36.02 12.08 5.37
N VAL A 127 -36.63 11.91 4.20
CA VAL A 127 -38.09 11.99 4.01
C VAL A 127 -38.81 10.89 4.81
N GLY A 128 -38.25 9.69 4.84
CA GLY A 128 -38.75 8.57 5.65
C GLY A 128 -38.74 8.90 7.15
N ALA A 129 -37.65 9.47 7.66
CA ALA A 129 -37.54 9.89 9.06
C ALA A 129 -38.57 10.99 9.41
N ARG A 130 -38.76 11.98 8.54
CA ARG A 130 -39.74 13.05 8.72
C ARG A 130 -41.17 12.53 8.80
N THR A 131 -41.54 11.65 7.87
CA THR A 131 -42.89 11.05 7.82
C THR A 131 -43.20 10.25 9.09
N ARG A 132 -42.23 9.47 9.58
CA ARG A 132 -42.38 8.73 10.85
C ARG A 132 -42.46 9.66 12.06
N GLY A 133 -41.73 10.77 12.04
CA GLY A 133 -41.83 11.82 13.07
C GLY A 133 -43.21 12.46 13.12
N GLU A 134 -43.82 12.74 11.96
CA GLU A 134 -45.19 13.26 11.89
C GLU A 134 -46.21 12.24 12.42
N ALA A 135 -46.03 10.95 12.13
CA ALA A 135 -46.88 9.88 12.66
C ALA A 135 -46.80 9.77 14.20
N VAL A 136 -45.63 9.97 14.80
CA VAL A 136 -45.46 10.05 16.26
C VAL A 136 -46.29 11.20 16.83
N VAL A 137 -46.20 12.39 16.22
CA VAL A 137 -46.95 13.55 16.75
C VAL A 137 -48.45 13.40 16.53
N GLN A 138 -48.88 12.84 15.40
CA GLN A 138 -50.30 12.51 15.19
C GLN A 138 -50.81 11.52 16.24
N CYS A 139 -50.01 10.49 16.58
CA CYS A 139 -50.39 9.52 17.61
C CYS A 139 -50.55 10.19 18.98
N PHE A 140 -49.62 11.05 19.39
CA PHE A 140 -49.72 11.76 20.67
C PHE A 140 -50.87 12.77 20.71
N ARG A 141 -51.20 13.41 19.58
CA ARG A 141 -52.37 14.31 19.49
C ARG A 141 -53.69 13.57 19.67
N ASN A 142 -53.77 12.34 19.12
CA ASN A 142 -54.98 11.52 19.20
C ASN A 142 -55.13 10.83 20.56
N ASN A 143 -54.04 10.65 21.33
CA ASN A 143 -54.02 9.94 22.61
C ASN A 143 -53.43 10.82 23.75
N PRO A 144 -54.11 11.91 24.17
CA PRO A 144 -53.59 12.83 25.18
C PRO A 144 -53.54 12.22 26.60
N SER A 145 -54.41 11.25 26.90
CA SER A 145 -54.48 10.57 28.20
C SER A 145 -53.71 9.24 28.24
N THR A 146 -53.33 8.69 27.09
CA THR A 146 -52.61 7.41 26.98
C THR A 146 -51.42 7.48 26.00
N PRO A 147 -50.42 8.33 26.28
CA PRO A 147 -49.26 8.49 25.40
C PRO A 147 -48.40 7.22 25.27
N LEU A 148 -48.51 6.29 26.25
CA LEU A 148 -47.77 5.03 26.23
C LEU A 148 -48.20 4.10 25.08
N ASP A 149 -49.39 4.27 24.51
CA ASP A 149 -49.88 3.46 23.38
C ASP A 149 -49.15 3.76 22.06
N CYS A 150 -48.46 4.91 21.98
CA CYS A 150 -47.73 5.38 20.80
C CYS A 150 -46.28 4.86 20.70
N TRP A 151 -45.91 3.87 21.52
CA TRP A 151 -44.55 3.32 21.59
C TRP A 151 -44.05 2.75 20.26
N LYS A 152 -44.96 2.19 19.44
CA LYS A 152 -44.62 1.60 18.14
C LYS A 152 -44.09 2.66 17.17
N GLN A 153 -44.83 3.78 17.03
CA GLN A 153 -44.46 4.90 16.16
C GLN A 153 -43.14 5.52 16.62
N VAL A 154 -42.94 5.65 17.94
CA VAL A 154 -41.69 6.16 18.52
C VAL A 154 -40.50 5.24 18.21
N THR A 155 -40.71 3.93 18.27
CA THR A 155 -39.66 2.94 17.97
C THR A 155 -39.26 2.98 16.49
N GLU A 156 -40.24 3.06 15.59
CA GLU A 156 -40.00 3.16 14.14
C GLU A 156 -39.31 4.48 13.75
N PHE A 157 -39.68 5.58 14.42
CA PHE A 157 -39.01 6.87 14.25
C PHE A 157 -37.56 6.83 14.75
N LYS A 158 -37.32 6.27 15.94
CA LYS A 158 -35.97 6.11 16.50
C LYS A 158 -35.08 5.27 15.58
N ALA A 159 -35.62 4.22 14.96
CA ALA A 159 -34.89 3.41 13.99
C ALA A 159 -34.52 4.20 12.71
N SER A 160 -35.42 5.04 12.17
CA SER A 160 -35.07 5.91 11.03
C SER A 160 -34.02 6.96 11.38
N VAL A 161 -34.11 7.56 12.57
CA VAL A 161 -33.15 8.58 13.01
C VAL A 161 -31.76 7.97 13.19
N ALA A 162 -31.66 6.78 13.80
CA ALA A 162 -30.40 6.08 13.94
C ALA A 162 -29.73 5.80 12.58
N HIS A 163 -30.52 5.45 11.56
CA HIS A 163 -30.00 5.22 10.20
C HIS A 163 -29.46 6.52 9.58
N VAL A 164 -30.21 7.62 9.71
CA VAL A 164 -29.80 8.93 9.19
C VAL A 164 -28.57 9.47 9.92
N GLU A 165 -28.47 9.29 11.23
CA GLU A 165 -27.32 9.69 12.05
C GLU A 165 -26.05 8.92 11.67
N GLU A 166 -26.14 7.61 11.44
CA GLU A 166 -25.01 6.78 11.00
C GLU A 166 -24.44 7.25 9.65
N VAL A 167 -25.32 7.53 8.68
CA VAL A 167 -24.93 8.03 7.36
C VAL A 167 -24.27 9.40 7.47
N SER A 168 -24.84 10.32 8.24
CA SER A 168 -24.34 11.69 8.38
C SER A 168 -23.03 11.83 9.17
N ILE A 169 -22.67 10.85 10.01
CA ILE A 169 -21.37 10.79 10.71
C ILE A 169 -20.23 10.30 9.80
N SER A 170 -20.55 9.55 8.73
CA SER A 170 -19.55 8.89 7.88
C SER A 170 -19.01 9.71 6.69
N VAL A 171 -19.60 10.87 6.39
CA VAL A 171 -19.24 11.68 5.20
C VAL A 171 -18.26 12.82 5.57
N PRO A 172 -17.09 12.94 4.91
CA PRO A 172 -16.19 14.07 5.10
C PRO A 172 -16.87 15.37 4.65
N SER A 173 -17.07 16.21 5.65
CA SER A 173 -17.73 17.51 5.62
C SER A 173 -17.07 18.52 4.67
N HIS A 174 -17.77 18.91 3.60
CA HIS A 174 -17.59 20.28 3.08
C HIS A 174 -18.78 20.90 2.34
N VAL A 175 -19.81 20.13 1.96
CA VAL A 175 -20.94 20.68 1.18
C VAL A 175 -22.29 20.62 1.91
N THR A 176 -22.49 19.69 2.84
CA THR A 176 -23.78 19.47 3.49
C THR A 176 -24.07 20.38 4.70
N ARG A 177 -23.05 21.04 5.28
CA ARG A 177 -23.23 21.82 6.51
C ARG A 177 -24.03 23.12 6.31
N HIS A 178 -23.90 23.76 5.14
CA HIS A 178 -24.71 24.95 4.82
C HIS A 178 -26.09 24.58 4.29
N SER A 179 -26.22 23.57 3.44
CA SER A 179 -27.54 23.13 2.95
C SER A 179 -28.43 22.59 4.06
N CYS A 180 -27.88 21.81 5.00
CA CYS A 180 -28.65 21.25 6.11
C CYS A 180 -29.07 22.32 7.12
N TYR A 181 -28.21 23.31 7.42
CA TYR A 181 -28.57 24.44 8.29
C TYR A 181 -29.65 25.33 7.65
N ILE A 182 -29.58 25.54 6.34
CA ILE A 182 -30.59 26.30 5.59
C ILE A 182 -31.92 25.54 5.55
N MET A 183 -31.93 24.22 5.28
CA MET A 183 -33.15 23.40 5.24
C MET A 183 -33.80 23.23 6.62
N LEU A 184 -33.00 23.07 7.69
CA LEU A 184 -33.51 23.08 9.06
C LEU A 184 -34.06 24.46 9.44
N SER A 185 -33.39 25.56 9.06
CA SER A 185 -33.89 26.90 9.35
C SER A 185 -35.20 27.23 8.63
N TYR A 186 -35.35 26.82 7.36
CA TYR A 186 -36.59 26.99 6.59
C TYR A 186 -37.74 26.14 7.14
N ALA A 187 -37.47 24.90 7.55
CA ALA A 187 -38.47 24.03 8.19
C ALA A 187 -38.89 24.52 9.59
N LEU A 188 -38.02 25.26 10.30
CA LEU A 188 -38.30 25.86 11.60
C LEU A 188 -39.06 27.18 11.48
N THR A 189 -38.93 27.94 10.39
CA THR A 189 -39.66 29.20 10.19
C THR A 189 -41.14 29.01 9.85
N ASP A 190 -41.52 27.90 9.18
CA ASP A 190 -42.93 27.60 8.89
C ASP A 190 -43.70 27.00 10.09
N ASN A 191 -43.02 26.75 11.22
CA ASN A 191 -43.56 26.01 12.35
C ASN A 191 -43.43 26.76 13.70
N TYR A 192 -43.70 28.07 13.69
CA TYR A 192 -43.77 28.89 14.92
C TYR A 192 -44.82 28.39 15.94
N ALA A 193 -45.72 27.47 15.55
CA ALA A 193 -46.68 26.83 16.43
C ALA A 193 -46.16 25.53 17.11
N TYR A 194 -45.04 24.95 16.66
CA TYR A 194 -44.51 23.68 17.19
C TYR A 194 -43.46 23.86 18.30
N SER A 195 -42.82 25.04 18.33
CA SER A 195 -41.72 25.37 19.25
C SER A 195 -42.14 25.31 20.72
N THR A 196 -43.36 25.73 21.06
CA THR A 196 -43.89 25.68 22.43
C THR A 196 -44.29 24.28 22.88
N ALA A 197 -44.64 23.38 21.96
CA ALA A 197 -45.00 22.00 22.28
C ALA A 197 -43.75 21.15 22.56
N LEU A 198 -42.70 21.30 21.74
CA LEU A 198 -41.44 20.57 21.91
C LEU A 198 -40.68 21.00 23.16
N HIS A 199 -40.70 22.29 23.55
CA HIS A 199 -40.06 22.76 24.78
C HIS A 199 -40.72 22.17 26.03
N ARG A 200 -42.04 21.93 26.03
CA ARG A 200 -42.71 21.26 27.15
C ARG A 200 -42.36 19.78 27.24
N ILE A 201 -42.17 19.12 26.09
CA ILE A 201 -41.80 17.70 26.03
C ILE A 201 -40.35 17.48 26.50
N THR A 202 -39.40 18.35 26.13
CA THR A 202 -38.02 18.25 26.61
C THR A 202 -37.91 18.49 28.11
N THR A 203 -38.74 19.36 28.69
CA THR A 203 -38.72 19.63 30.14
C THR A 203 -39.25 18.45 30.95
N VAL A 204 -40.18 17.65 30.41
CA VAL A 204 -40.73 16.47 31.09
C VAL A 204 -39.77 15.27 31.03
N ILE A 205 -39.03 15.11 29.93
CA ILE A 205 -38.10 13.97 29.75
C ILE A 205 -36.79 14.16 30.52
N ILE A 206 -36.36 15.40 30.77
CA ILE A 206 -35.11 15.68 31.52
C ILE A 206 -35.33 15.57 33.05
N HIS A 207 -36.57 15.55 33.53
CA HIS A 207 -36.88 15.62 34.96
C HIS A 207 -37.55 14.38 35.56
N GLN A 208 -37.43 13.21 34.91
CA GLN A 208 -37.89 11.92 35.42
C GLN A 208 -36.79 10.86 35.39
#